data_AF-A0A0K0FTJ9-F1
#
_entry.id   AF-A0A0K0FTJ9-F1
#
_cell.length_a   1.000
_cell.length_b   1.000
_cell.length_c   1.000
_cell.angle_alpha   90.00
_cell.angle_beta   90.00
_cell.angle_gamma   90.00
#
_symmetry.space_group_name_H-M   'P 1'
#
loop_
_entity.id
_entity.type
_entity.pdbx_description
1 polymer ?
#
loop_
_entity_poly.entity_id
_entity_poly.type
_entity_poly.pdbx_seq_one_letter_code
_entity_poly.pdbx_strand_id
1 'polypeptide(L)'
;MRFIVFILNILEIIGNIGAFLFIPIIFKFIFHRKEWHLYYRSIFSSVIVACTIHTLSSVVIYTIIFHVNKIPVLGENFELTHVYSLARYFLKGSCGTVRICLWILVIERTVATVKKKNYELHHNYIVAVILFIIPFAYGYNMDNIGHFWPFYRNNYVKFCIAFDCLTLLVLIILWLLNRKLHQLHHVKVLTLSEKFQISENIRLAKLSLPVTILFILDNYTFNIIFSISMLTPEEDEFLTLLNYGSLAYCYAGFFIFVLYQYKEKISLQFPIGRNKVVNLSNNDVSSKNNDNSQKHDKTQVIKMKNANNKLVPMDYDQKSYFNVYANSW
;
A
#
# COMPACT_ATOMS: atom_id res chain seq x y z
N MET A 1 3.37 2.38 37.63
CA MET A 1 2.60 1.60 36.63
C MET A 1 1.34 2.33 36.15
N ARG A 2 0.36 2.68 37.02
CA ARG A 2 -0.91 3.33 36.60
C ARG A 2 -0.75 4.61 35.77
N PHE A 3 0.16 5.51 36.14
CA PHE A 3 0.42 6.73 35.37
C PHE A 3 0.99 6.45 33.97
N ILE A 4 1.87 5.44 33.84
CA ILE A 4 2.46 5.03 32.56
C ILE A 4 1.38 4.42 31.66
N VAL A 5 0.55 3.54 32.21
CA VAL A 5 -0.60 2.94 31.49
C VAL A 5 -1.57 4.02 31.01
N PHE A 6 -1.84 5.03 31.83
CA PHE A 6 -2.69 6.15 31.48
C PHE A 6 -2.14 6.96 30.30
N ILE A 7 -0.85 7.33 30.33
CA ILE A 7 -0.19 8.05 29.23
C ILE A 7 -0.21 7.21 27.95
N LEU A 8 0.12 5.92 28.05
CA LEU A 8 0.12 5.01 26.90
C LEU A 8 -1.28 4.93 26.28
N ASN A 9 -2.34 4.74 27.07
CA ASN A 9 -3.71 4.72 26.55
C ASN A 9 -4.07 5.99 25.77
N ILE A 10 -3.68 7.18 26.28
CA ILE A 10 -3.93 8.45 25.59
C ILE A 10 -3.17 8.49 24.25
N LEU A 11 -1.89 8.14 24.27
CA LEU A 11 -1.07 8.11 23.07
C LEU A 11 -1.66 7.16 22.03
N GLU A 12 -2.08 5.98 22.46
CA GLU A 12 -2.64 4.94 21.58
C GLU A 12 -3.98 5.36 20.97
N ILE A 13 -4.86 5.98 21.75
CA ILE A 13 -6.11 6.55 21.23
C ILE A 13 -5.80 7.62 20.17
N ILE A 14 -4.83 8.50 20.42
CA ILE A 14 -4.41 9.53 19.45
C ILE A 14 -3.86 8.88 18.17
N GLY A 15 -2.99 7.88 18.29
CA GLY A 15 -2.41 7.16 17.15
C GLY A 15 -3.49 6.49 16.29
N ASN A 16 -4.43 5.80 16.94
CA ASN A 16 -5.53 5.13 16.26
C ASN A 16 -6.52 6.11 15.61
N ILE A 17 -6.85 7.24 16.24
CA ILE A 17 -7.67 8.30 15.61
C ILE A 17 -6.95 8.84 14.37
N GLY A 18 -5.64 9.08 14.46
CA GLY A 18 -4.83 9.50 13.32
C GLY A 18 -4.91 8.51 12.16
N ALA A 19 -4.72 7.21 12.43
CA ALA A 19 -4.87 6.17 11.41
C ALA A 19 -6.29 6.15 10.82
N PHE A 20 -7.32 6.27 11.67
CA PHE A 20 -8.73 6.23 11.26
C PHE A 20 -9.10 7.37 10.29
N LEU A 21 -8.57 8.57 10.51
CA LEU A 21 -8.81 9.72 9.63
C LEU A 21 -8.29 9.49 8.19
N PHE A 22 -7.21 8.71 8.03
CA PHE A 22 -6.64 8.44 6.71
C PHE A 22 -7.32 7.30 5.96
N ILE A 23 -8.00 6.38 6.65
CA ILE A 23 -8.60 5.17 6.06
C ILE A 23 -9.56 5.51 4.89
N PRO A 24 -10.55 6.42 5.02
CA PRO A 24 -11.46 6.75 3.93
C PRO A 24 -10.73 7.33 2.71
N ILE A 25 -9.69 8.13 2.95
CA ILE A 25 -8.88 8.74 1.89
C ILE A 25 -8.13 7.65 1.10
N ILE A 26 -7.53 6.69 1.82
CA ILE A 26 -6.81 5.57 1.20
C ILE A 26 -7.76 4.63 0.46
N PHE A 27 -8.93 4.31 1.02
CA PHE A 27 -9.94 3.51 0.30
C PHE A 27 -10.38 4.17 -1.00
N LYS A 28 -10.70 5.47 -0.95
CA LYS A 28 -11.06 6.24 -2.15
C LYS A 28 -9.90 6.23 -3.14
N PHE A 29 -8.67 6.42 -2.67
CA PHE A 29 -7.48 6.39 -3.51
C PHE A 29 -7.31 5.06 -4.26
N ILE A 30 -7.46 3.92 -3.57
CA ILE A 30 -7.36 2.59 -4.18
C ILE A 30 -8.43 2.39 -5.26
N PHE A 31 -9.67 2.77 -4.96
CA PHE A 31 -10.78 2.62 -5.89
C PHE A 31 -10.55 3.39 -7.21
N HIS A 32 -9.92 4.56 -7.14
CA HIS A 32 -9.61 5.37 -8.32
C HIS A 32 -8.37 4.89 -9.09
N ARG A 33 -7.52 4.02 -8.51
CA ARG A 33 -6.31 3.49 -9.14
C ARG A 33 -6.64 2.30 -10.05
N LYS A 34 -7.26 2.59 -11.19
CA LYS A 34 -7.52 1.59 -12.25
C LYS A 34 -6.26 1.11 -12.96
N GLU A 35 -5.19 1.91 -12.90
CA GLU A 35 -3.87 1.60 -13.48
C GLU A 35 -3.14 0.47 -12.74
N TRP A 36 -3.56 0.08 -11.54
CA TRP A 36 -2.92 -1.00 -10.79
C TRP A 36 -3.42 -2.36 -11.24
N HIS A 37 -2.49 -3.31 -11.37
CA HIS A 37 -2.84 -4.70 -11.62
C HIS A 37 -3.88 -5.22 -10.61
N LEU A 38 -4.82 -6.04 -11.08
CA LEU A 38 -5.97 -6.51 -10.31
C LEU A 38 -5.55 -7.26 -9.04
N TYR A 39 -4.52 -8.10 -9.12
CA TYR A 39 -4.00 -8.87 -7.98
C TYR A 39 -3.42 -7.96 -6.90
N TYR A 40 -2.53 -7.05 -7.28
CA TYR A 40 -1.98 -6.05 -6.36
C TYR A 40 -3.07 -5.23 -5.68
N ARG A 41 -4.04 -4.72 -6.46
CA ARG A 41 -5.14 -3.92 -5.92
C ARG A 41 -5.95 -4.71 -4.90
N SER A 42 -6.18 -6.00 -5.14
CA SER A 42 -6.95 -6.87 -4.24
C SER A 42 -6.18 -7.14 -2.94
N ILE A 43 -4.89 -7.49 -3.02
CA ILE A 43 -4.05 -7.71 -1.84
C ILE A 43 -3.91 -6.41 -1.03
N PHE A 44 -3.65 -5.29 -1.71
CA PHE A 44 -3.52 -3.99 -1.05
C PHE A 44 -4.84 -3.56 -0.39
N SER A 45 -5.99 -3.83 -1.02
CA SER A 45 -7.30 -3.59 -0.39
C SER A 45 -7.48 -4.44 0.87
N SER A 46 -7.03 -5.69 0.84
CA SER A 46 -7.03 -6.59 2.01
C SER A 46 -6.18 -6.02 3.16
N VAL A 47 -4.99 -5.47 2.86
CA VAL A 47 -4.16 -4.74 3.84
C VAL A 47 -4.95 -3.60 4.50
N ILE A 48 -5.62 -2.75 3.72
CA ILE A 48 -6.35 -1.60 4.27
C ILE A 48 -7.53 -2.04 5.14
N VAL A 49 -8.29 -3.05 4.70
CA VAL A 49 -9.39 -3.60 5.51
C VAL A 49 -8.84 -4.17 6.82
N ALA A 50 -7.72 -4.91 6.78
CA ALA A 50 -7.09 -5.46 7.98
C ALA A 50 -6.59 -4.37 8.93
N CYS A 51 -5.91 -3.32 8.42
CA CYS A 51 -5.53 -2.15 9.22
C CYS A 51 -6.76 -1.45 9.83
N THR A 52 -7.87 -1.38 9.10
CA THR A 52 -9.12 -0.78 9.61
C THR A 52 -9.68 -1.57 10.78
N ILE A 53 -9.76 -2.90 10.65
CA ILE A 53 -10.24 -3.75 11.74
C ILE A 53 -9.29 -3.66 12.94
N HIS A 54 -7.97 -3.62 12.70
CA HIS A 54 -6.97 -3.45 13.75
C HIS A 54 -7.17 -2.16 14.53
N THR A 55 -7.22 -1.01 13.82
CA THR A 55 -7.42 0.31 14.43
C THR A 55 -8.73 0.39 15.19
N LEU A 56 -9.84 -0.11 14.64
CA LEU A 56 -11.13 -0.13 15.34
C LEU A 56 -11.08 -0.96 16.62
N SER A 57 -10.50 -2.16 16.56
CA SER A 57 -10.38 -3.05 17.72
C SER A 57 -9.48 -2.47 18.80
N SER A 58 -8.40 -1.81 18.37
CA SER A 58 -7.44 -1.12 19.24
C SER A 58 -8.12 0.03 20.00
N VAL A 59 -8.89 0.88 19.31
CA VAL A 59 -9.69 1.95 19.96
C VAL A 59 -10.62 1.38 21.03
N VAL A 60 -11.35 0.29 20.73
CA VAL A 60 -12.25 -0.34 21.70
C VAL A 60 -11.49 -0.84 22.93
N ILE A 61 -10.37 -1.54 22.74
CA ILE A 61 -9.56 -2.07 23.85
C ILE A 61 -9.01 -0.93 24.72
N TYR A 62 -8.39 0.08 24.12
CA TYR A 62 -7.80 1.18 24.89
C TYR A 62 -8.87 2.05 25.57
N THR A 63 -10.07 2.18 24.99
CA THR A 63 -11.21 2.85 25.65
C THR A 63 -11.66 2.07 26.89
N ILE A 64 -11.74 0.74 26.81
CA ILE A 64 -12.07 -0.12 27.96
C ILE A 64 -11.02 0.02 29.05
N ILE A 65 -9.73 -0.10 28.71
CA ILE A 65 -8.63 0.01 29.68
C ILE A 65 -8.60 1.41 30.30
N PHE A 66 -8.85 2.46 29.52
CA PHE A 66 -8.93 3.83 30.01
C PHE A 66 -10.07 4.00 31.04
N HIS A 67 -11.24 3.44 30.77
CA HIS A 67 -12.40 3.57 31.66
C HIS A 67 -12.24 2.76 32.96
N VAL A 68 -11.68 1.55 32.85
CA VAL A 68 -11.58 0.59 33.97
C VAL A 68 -10.28 0.79 34.76
N ASN A 69 -9.31 1.51 34.19
CA ASN A 69 -7.98 1.81 34.75
C ASN A 69 -7.18 0.56 35.17
N LYS A 70 -7.48 -0.57 34.54
CA LYS A 70 -6.74 -1.84 34.61
C LYS A 70 -7.02 -2.67 33.36
N ILE A 71 -6.14 -3.62 33.09
CA ILE A 71 -6.35 -4.61 32.05
C ILE A 71 -7.36 -5.63 32.61
N PRO A 72 -8.51 -5.86 31.95
CA PRO A 72 -9.49 -6.83 32.41
C PRO A 72 -8.93 -8.25 32.17
N VAL A 73 -8.36 -8.83 33.23
CA VAL A 73 -8.02 -10.26 33.28
C VAL A 73 -9.27 -11.03 33.72
N LEU A 74 -9.47 -12.24 33.18
CA LEU A 74 -10.61 -13.13 33.43
C LEU A 74 -11.08 -13.09 34.90
N GLY A 75 -12.34 -12.69 35.15
CA GLY A 75 -12.97 -12.80 36.47
C GLY A 75 -13.87 -11.64 36.92
N GLU A 76 -13.88 -10.50 36.22
CA GLU A 76 -14.72 -9.35 36.58
C GLU A 76 -15.70 -8.95 35.47
N ASN A 77 -16.91 -8.56 35.88
CA ASN A 77 -18.03 -8.06 35.07
C ASN A 77 -18.18 -8.72 33.67
N PHE A 78 -19.04 -9.75 33.61
CA PHE A 78 -19.16 -10.67 32.46
C PHE A 78 -19.30 -9.97 31.10
N GLU A 79 -20.11 -8.91 31.02
CA GLU A 79 -20.35 -8.17 29.77
C GLU A 79 -19.08 -7.46 29.26
N LEU A 80 -18.36 -6.79 30.14
CA LEU A 80 -17.12 -6.07 29.80
C LEU A 80 -16.03 -7.04 29.32
N THR A 81 -15.90 -8.18 30.01
CA THR A 81 -14.94 -9.23 29.63
C THR A 81 -15.26 -9.80 28.25
N HIS A 82 -16.54 -9.97 27.91
CA HIS A 82 -16.94 -10.45 26.58
C HIS A 82 -16.57 -9.46 25.46
N VAL A 83 -16.89 -8.17 25.63
CA VAL A 83 -16.54 -7.13 24.65
C VAL A 83 -15.03 -7.01 24.48
N TYR A 84 -14.28 -7.02 25.57
CA TYR A 84 -12.82 -6.99 25.54
C TYR A 84 -12.24 -8.21 24.81
N SER A 85 -12.73 -9.42 25.12
CA SER A 85 -12.26 -10.66 24.48
C SER A 85 -12.54 -10.68 22.97
N LEU A 86 -13.71 -10.18 22.56
CA LEU A 86 -14.07 -10.07 21.15
C LEU A 86 -13.17 -9.07 20.42
N ALA A 87 -12.96 -7.88 20.99
CA ALA A 87 -12.04 -6.89 20.43
C ALA A 87 -10.61 -7.43 20.34
N ARG A 88 -10.17 -8.18 21.34
CA ARG A 88 -8.84 -8.83 21.36
C ARG A 88 -8.69 -9.87 20.26
N TYR A 89 -9.73 -10.66 20.02
CA TYR A 89 -9.76 -11.61 18.90
C TYR A 89 -9.59 -10.88 17.55
N PHE A 90 -10.31 -9.76 17.34
CA PHE A 90 -10.16 -8.97 16.12
C PHE A 90 -8.78 -8.29 16.00
N LEU A 91 -8.20 -7.82 17.11
CA LEU A 91 -6.88 -7.21 17.13
C LEU A 91 -5.78 -8.21 16.75
N LYS A 92 -5.81 -9.40 17.35
CA LYS A 92 -4.88 -10.50 17.03
C LYS A 92 -5.06 -10.97 15.58
N GLY A 93 -6.30 -11.22 15.15
CA GLY A 93 -6.60 -11.73 13.82
C GLY A 93 -6.23 -10.76 12.70
N SER A 94 -6.46 -9.47 12.92
CA SER A 94 -6.05 -8.42 11.97
C SER A 94 -4.54 -8.28 11.85
N CYS A 95 -3.78 -8.40 12.95
CA CYS A 95 -2.32 -8.41 12.91
C CYS A 95 -1.77 -9.60 12.07
N GLY A 96 -2.29 -10.81 12.30
CA GLY A 96 -1.95 -11.98 11.50
C GLY A 96 -2.33 -11.83 10.02
N THR A 97 -3.47 -11.20 9.74
CA THR A 97 -3.93 -10.88 8.39
C THR A 97 -2.97 -9.93 7.68
N VAL A 98 -2.57 -8.82 8.33
CA VAL A 98 -1.61 -7.85 7.76
C VAL A 98 -0.28 -8.53 7.41
N ARG A 99 0.26 -9.37 8.30
CA ARG A 99 1.51 -10.11 8.03
C ARG A 99 1.42 -10.92 6.73
N ILE A 100 0.35 -11.70 6.55
CA ILE A 100 0.17 -12.50 5.33
C ILE A 100 -0.09 -11.64 4.10
N CYS A 101 -0.86 -10.56 4.23
CA CYS A 101 -1.03 -9.62 3.12
C CYS A 101 0.31 -9.08 2.62
N LEU A 102 1.20 -8.67 3.53
CA LEU A 102 2.53 -8.18 3.17
C LEU A 102 3.37 -9.25 2.47
N TRP A 103 3.32 -10.48 2.96
CA TRP A 103 4.03 -11.61 2.34
C TRP A 103 3.51 -11.91 0.92
N ILE A 104 2.19 -12.02 0.75
CA ILE A 104 1.55 -12.24 -0.55
C ILE A 104 1.84 -11.08 -1.50
N LEU A 105 1.85 -9.84 -0.99
CA LEU A 105 2.18 -8.66 -1.78
C LEU A 105 3.62 -8.73 -2.31
N VAL A 106 4.59 -9.11 -1.48
CA VAL A 106 5.99 -9.26 -1.88
C VAL A 106 6.16 -10.37 -2.93
N ILE A 107 5.45 -11.49 -2.78
CA ILE A 107 5.43 -12.57 -3.79
C ILE A 107 4.83 -12.06 -5.10
N GLU A 108 3.67 -11.41 -5.04
CA GLU A 108 2.97 -10.91 -6.23
C GLU A 108 3.84 -9.89 -7.00
N ARG A 109 4.53 -8.99 -6.29
CA ARG A 109 5.49 -8.06 -6.90
C ARG A 109 6.68 -8.79 -7.52
N THR A 110 7.18 -9.84 -6.89
CA THR A 110 8.28 -10.66 -7.44
C THR A 110 7.84 -11.38 -8.72
N VAL A 111 6.63 -11.95 -8.73
CA VAL A 111 6.05 -12.59 -9.92
C VAL A 111 5.84 -11.57 -11.05
N ALA A 112 5.31 -10.39 -10.74
CA ALA A 112 5.12 -9.32 -11.72
C ALA A 112 6.45 -8.87 -12.35
N THR A 113 7.50 -8.78 -11.53
CA THR A 113 8.86 -8.42 -11.97
C THR A 113 9.49 -9.48 -12.86
N VAL A 114 9.35 -10.77 -12.51
CA VAL A 114 9.90 -11.89 -13.31
C VAL A 114 9.11 -12.09 -14.61
N LYS A 115 7.78 -11.98 -14.57
CA LYS A 115 6.88 -12.22 -15.71
C LYS A 115 6.48 -10.95 -16.45
N LYS A 116 7.26 -9.86 -16.38
CA LYS A 116 7.00 -8.52 -16.95
C LYS A 116 6.65 -8.42 -18.45
N LYS A 117 6.73 -9.52 -19.20
CA LYS A 117 6.33 -9.55 -20.62
C LYS A 117 4.85 -9.90 -20.76
N ASN A 118 4.39 -10.85 -19.94
CA ASN A 118 3.07 -11.46 -20.06
C ASN A 118 2.18 -11.14 -18.85
N TYR A 119 2.67 -10.39 -17.86
CA TYR A 119 1.97 -10.19 -16.59
C TYR A 119 0.60 -9.52 -16.78
N GLU A 120 0.51 -8.51 -17.65
CA GLU A 120 -0.76 -7.84 -18.00
C GLU A 120 -1.85 -8.80 -18.50
N LEU A 121 -1.47 -9.90 -19.15
CA LEU A 121 -2.43 -10.88 -19.65
C LEU A 121 -3.07 -11.70 -18.51
N HIS A 122 -2.42 -11.78 -17.35
CA HIS A 122 -2.87 -12.59 -16.21
C HIS A 122 -3.89 -11.83 -15.34
N HIS A 123 -5.12 -11.71 -15.83
CA HIS A 123 -6.19 -10.99 -15.15
C HIS A 123 -7.38 -11.92 -14.86
N ASN A 124 -7.36 -12.62 -13.72
CA ASN A 124 -8.46 -13.48 -13.31
C ASN A 124 -9.14 -12.96 -12.03
N TYR A 125 -10.40 -12.57 -12.13
CA TYR A 125 -11.18 -12.07 -10.99
C TYR A 125 -11.31 -13.09 -9.85
N ILE A 126 -11.38 -14.39 -10.15
CA ILE A 126 -11.45 -15.45 -9.13
C ILE A 126 -10.15 -15.46 -8.31
N VAL A 127 -9.00 -15.41 -8.98
CA VAL A 127 -7.69 -15.34 -8.30
C VAL A 127 -7.60 -14.07 -7.45
N ALA A 128 -8.10 -12.94 -7.94
CA ALA A 128 -8.12 -11.69 -7.20
C ALA A 128 -8.96 -11.78 -5.91
N VAL A 129 -10.14 -12.40 -5.97
CA VAL A 129 -11.00 -12.66 -4.80
C VAL A 129 -10.32 -13.59 -3.81
N ILE A 130 -9.68 -14.66 -4.30
CA ILE A 130 -8.90 -15.58 -3.46
C ILE A 130 -7.77 -14.84 -2.73
N LEU A 131 -7.01 -14.01 -3.43
CA LEU A 131 -5.94 -13.19 -2.85
C LEU A 131 -6.44 -12.16 -1.83
N PHE A 132 -7.70 -11.72 -1.96
CA PHE A 132 -8.33 -10.84 -0.96
C PHE A 132 -8.73 -11.60 0.31
N ILE A 133 -9.30 -12.81 0.17
CA ILE A 133 -9.89 -13.59 1.28
C ILE A 133 -8.86 -14.41 2.06
N ILE A 134 -7.88 -15.02 1.39
CA ILE A 134 -6.88 -15.91 2.01
C ILE A 134 -6.21 -15.28 3.26
N PRO A 135 -5.77 -14.01 3.24
CA PRO A 135 -5.17 -13.40 4.42
C PRO A 135 -6.08 -13.41 5.66
N PHE A 136 -7.38 -13.13 5.48
CA PHE A 136 -8.36 -13.17 6.57
C PHE A 136 -8.59 -14.59 7.06
N ALA A 137 -8.70 -15.53 6.12
CA ALA A 137 -8.85 -16.95 6.45
C ALA A 137 -7.69 -17.43 7.34
N TYR A 138 -6.45 -17.02 7.05
CA TYR A 138 -5.31 -17.33 7.90
C TYR A 138 -5.35 -16.57 9.25
N GLY A 139 -5.47 -15.24 9.21
CA GLY A 139 -5.33 -14.40 10.41
C GLY A 139 -6.35 -14.74 11.50
N TYR A 140 -7.60 -15.01 11.12
CA TYR A 140 -8.67 -15.33 12.05
C TYR A 140 -8.76 -16.81 12.44
N ASN A 141 -8.04 -17.71 11.76
CA ASN A 141 -7.99 -19.14 12.12
C ASN A 141 -6.68 -19.55 12.79
N MET A 142 -5.81 -18.62 13.19
CA MET A 142 -4.54 -18.95 13.84
C MET A 142 -4.68 -19.87 15.06
N ASP A 143 -5.71 -19.67 15.88
CA ASP A 143 -5.94 -20.50 17.07
C ASP A 143 -6.37 -21.92 16.69
N ASN A 144 -7.27 -22.05 15.71
CA ASN A 144 -7.65 -23.36 15.17
C ASN A 144 -6.45 -24.09 14.55
N ILE A 145 -5.58 -23.37 13.82
CA ILE A 145 -4.33 -23.91 13.28
C ILE A 145 -3.41 -24.37 14.41
N GLY A 146 -3.29 -23.58 15.48
CA GLY A 146 -2.49 -23.94 16.66
C GLY A 146 -3.04 -25.13 17.44
N HIS A 147 -4.36 -25.31 17.49
CA HIS A 147 -4.99 -26.49 18.08
C HIS A 147 -4.74 -27.75 17.25
N PHE A 148 -4.83 -27.64 15.92
CA PHE A 148 -4.55 -28.76 15.01
C PHE A 148 -3.06 -29.10 14.94
N TRP A 149 -2.18 -28.10 15.07
CA TRP A 149 -0.73 -28.25 14.98
C TRP A 149 -0.02 -27.72 16.23
N PRO A 150 0.12 -28.54 17.30
CA PRO A 150 0.72 -28.11 18.56
C PRO A 150 2.16 -27.60 18.43
N PHE A 151 2.94 -28.15 17.49
CA PHE A 151 4.29 -27.67 17.21
C PHE A 151 4.29 -26.22 16.70
N TYR A 152 3.31 -25.84 15.86
CA TYR A 152 3.12 -24.46 15.43
C TYR A 152 2.78 -23.56 16.61
N ARG A 153 1.83 -23.98 17.47
CA ARG A 153 1.47 -23.22 18.68
C ARG A 153 2.68 -22.97 19.58
N ASN A 154 3.48 -23.99 19.86
CA ASN A 154 4.62 -23.90 20.76
C ASN A 154 5.81 -23.11 20.18
N ASN A 155 5.89 -22.98 18.85
CA ASN A 155 6.97 -22.26 18.17
C ASN A 155 6.46 -21.06 17.37
N TYR A 156 5.26 -20.56 17.64
CA TYR A 156 4.60 -19.53 16.83
C TYR A 156 5.46 -18.28 16.65
N VAL A 157 6.08 -17.80 17.74
CA VAL A 157 6.98 -16.63 17.70
C VAL A 157 8.18 -16.89 16.79
N LYS A 158 8.79 -18.08 16.86
CA LYS A 158 9.91 -18.47 15.98
C LYS A 158 9.48 -18.56 14.51
N PHE A 159 8.28 -19.08 14.26
CA PHE A 159 7.70 -19.07 12.91
C PHE A 159 7.53 -17.64 12.39
N CYS A 160 6.99 -16.73 13.20
CA CYS A 160 6.83 -15.33 12.83
C CYS A 160 8.17 -14.67 12.47
N ILE A 161 9.19 -14.85 13.31
CA ILE A 161 10.56 -14.37 13.06
C ILE A 161 11.09 -14.93 11.72
N ALA A 162 10.97 -16.24 11.50
CA ALA A 162 11.45 -16.88 10.27
C ALA A 162 10.72 -16.34 9.02
N PHE A 163 9.40 -16.15 9.10
CA PHE A 163 8.59 -15.56 8.04
C PHE A 163 8.97 -14.11 7.75
N ASP A 164 9.18 -13.30 8.80
CA ASP A 164 9.58 -11.90 8.67
C ASP A 164 10.99 -11.80 8.03
N CYS A 165 11.95 -12.64 8.44
CA CYS A 165 13.28 -12.74 7.81
C CYS A 165 13.19 -13.18 6.33
N LEU A 166 12.38 -14.18 6.01
CA LEU A 166 12.16 -14.63 4.63
C LEU A 166 11.59 -13.49 3.77
N THR A 167 10.64 -12.73 4.31
CA THR A 167 10.02 -11.60 3.63
C THR A 167 11.05 -10.50 3.32
N LEU A 168 11.93 -10.18 4.26
CA LEU A 168 13.04 -9.24 4.05
C LEU A 168 14.01 -9.74 2.96
N LEU A 169 14.33 -11.04 2.95
CA LEU A 169 15.19 -11.63 1.92
C LEU A 169 14.57 -11.47 0.53
N VAL A 170 13.28 -11.78 0.38
CA VAL A 170 12.58 -11.61 -0.91
C VAL A 170 12.49 -10.13 -1.30
N LEU A 171 12.31 -9.21 -0.35
CA LEU A 171 12.36 -7.77 -0.62
C LEU A 171 13.72 -7.31 -1.14
N ILE A 172 14.83 -7.81 -0.56
CA ILE A 172 16.18 -7.51 -1.04
C ILE A 172 16.36 -8.01 -2.47
N ILE A 173 15.92 -9.25 -2.77
CA ILE A 173 15.95 -9.80 -4.13
C ILE A 173 15.14 -8.91 -5.08
N LEU A 174 13.92 -8.53 -4.70
CA LEU A 174 13.05 -7.67 -5.49
C LEU A 174 13.70 -6.30 -5.74
N TRP A 175 14.36 -5.72 -4.74
CA TRP A 175 15.10 -4.46 -4.89
C TRP A 175 16.25 -4.58 -5.89
N LEU A 176 17.04 -5.65 -5.81
CA LEU A 176 18.13 -5.92 -6.76
C LEU A 176 17.59 -6.12 -8.19
N LEU A 177 16.50 -6.88 -8.36
CA LEU A 177 15.85 -7.07 -9.66
C LEU A 177 15.33 -5.75 -10.24
N ASN A 178 14.68 -4.93 -9.41
CA ASN A 178 14.18 -3.61 -9.81
C ASN A 178 15.32 -2.67 -10.22
N ARG A 179 16.48 -2.71 -9.53
CA ARG A 179 17.66 -1.93 -9.91
C ARG A 179 18.19 -2.36 -11.29
N LYS A 180 18.29 -3.67 -11.55
CA LYS A 180 18.67 -4.19 -12.88
C LYS A 180 17.68 -3.77 -13.96
N LEU A 181 16.37 -3.83 -13.66
CA LEU A 181 15.32 -3.41 -14.61
C LEU A 181 15.36 -1.92 -14.92
N HIS A 182 15.65 -1.08 -13.92
CA HIS A 182 15.79 0.35 -14.13
C HIS A 182 16.96 0.68 -15.09
N GLN A 183 18.06 -0.07 -15.01
CA GLN A 183 19.17 0.08 -15.97
C GLN A 183 18.77 -0.32 -17.39
N LEU A 184 17.94 -1.36 -17.53
CA LEU A 184 17.43 -1.84 -18.82
C LEU A 184 16.36 -0.93 -19.44
N HIS A 185 15.69 -0.07 -18.66
CA HIS A 185 14.64 0.84 -19.14
C HIS A 185 15.12 1.76 -20.27
N HIS A 186 16.42 2.09 -20.30
CA HIS A 186 17.03 2.95 -21.32
C HIS A 186 17.38 2.22 -22.63
N VAL A 187 17.24 0.89 -22.68
CA VAL A 187 17.55 0.10 -23.87
C VAL A 187 16.38 0.19 -24.86
N LYS A 188 16.67 0.56 -26.11
CA LYS A 188 15.67 0.77 -27.19
C LYS A 188 14.85 -0.47 -27.56
N VAL A 189 15.26 -1.67 -27.13
CA VAL A 189 14.69 -2.97 -27.54
C VAL A 189 13.39 -3.33 -26.81
N LEU A 190 13.06 -2.64 -25.69
CA LEU A 190 11.84 -2.95 -24.93
C LEU A 190 10.59 -2.33 -25.57
N THR A 191 9.50 -3.12 -25.58
CA THR A 191 8.18 -2.66 -26.01
C THR A 191 7.61 -1.62 -25.04
N LEU A 192 6.63 -0.82 -25.50
CA LEU A 192 6.01 0.22 -24.67
C LEU A 192 5.29 -0.38 -23.44
N SER A 193 4.60 -1.52 -23.61
CA SER A 193 3.95 -2.26 -22.52
C SER A 193 4.98 -2.73 -21.48
N GLU A 194 6.10 -3.33 -21.90
CA GLU A 194 7.15 -3.75 -20.96
C GLU A 194 7.72 -2.57 -20.17
N LYS A 195 7.92 -1.40 -20.80
CA LYS A 195 8.38 -0.20 -20.10
C LYS A 195 7.35 0.31 -19.08
N PHE A 196 6.07 0.28 -19.44
CA PHE A 196 4.98 0.61 -18.52
C PHE A 196 4.96 -0.34 -17.31
N GLN A 197 5.00 -1.66 -17.52
CA GLN A 197 5.03 -2.66 -16.45
C GLN A 197 6.26 -2.50 -15.55
N ILE A 198 7.45 -2.23 -16.11
CA ILE A 198 8.66 -1.97 -15.32
C ILE A 198 8.48 -0.73 -14.44
N SER A 199 7.99 0.38 -15.01
CA SER A 199 7.75 1.62 -14.27
C SER A 199 6.72 1.42 -13.15
N GLU A 200 5.62 0.73 -13.46
CA GLU A 200 4.58 0.40 -12.49
C GLU A 200 5.12 -0.48 -11.36
N ASN A 201 5.86 -1.55 -11.68
CA ASN A 201 6.44 -2.46 -10.69
C ASN A 201 7.43 -1.74 -9.77
N ILE A 202 8.30 -0.88 -10.31
CA ILE A 202 9.22 -0.07 -9.49
C ILE A 202 8.43 0.86 -8.56
N ARG A 203 7.40 1.53 -9.07
CA ARG A 203 6.57 2.44 -8.26
C ARG A 203 5.83 1.70 -7.16
N LEU A 204 5.22 0.56 -7.46
CA LEU A 204 4.46 -0.24 -6.51
C LEU A 204 5.37 -0.91 -5.48
N ALA A 205 6.57 -1.35 -5.86
CA ALA A 205 7.56 -1.84 -4.92
C ALA A 205 8.07 -0.74 -3.98
N LYS A 206 8.31 0.48 -4.49
CA LYS A 206 8.65 1.65 -3.64
C LYS A 206 7.51 2.01 -2.68
N LEU A 207 6.26 1.76 -3.08
CA LEU A 207 5.09 2.00 -2.22
C LEU A 207 5.02 0.96 -1.08
N SER A 208 5.25 -0.31 -1.38
CA SER A 208 5.06 -1.40 -0.41
C SER A 208 6.24 -1.63 0.53
N LEU A 209 7.45 -1.27 0.10
CA LEU A 209 8.68 -1.56 0.84
C LEU A 209 8.72 -0.87 2.21
N PRO A 210 8.44 0.44 2.35
CA PRO A 210 8.46 1.09 3.67
C PRO A 210 7.46 0.48 4.65
N VAL A 211 6.27 0.12 4.17
CA VAL A 211 5.21 -0.51 4.97
C VAL A 211 5.66 -1.85 5.52
N THR A 212 6.23 -2.66 4.64
CA THR A 212 6.66 -4.01 4.97
C THR A 212 7.82 -3.94 5.97
N ILE A 213 8.77 -3.03 5.76
CA ILE A 213 9.90 -2.84 6.68
C ILE A 213 9.43 -2.33 8.04
N LEU A 214 8.57 -1.31 8.11
CA LEU A 214 8.06 -0.79 9.38
C LEU A 214 7.32 -1.86 10.17
N PHE A 215 6.40 -2.59 9.51
CA PHE A 215 5.67 -3.68 10.14
C PHE A 215 6.59 -4.80 10.66
N ILE A 216 7.58 -5.20 9.84
CA ILE A 216 8.52 -6.25 10.22
C ILE A 216 9.41 -5.78 11.37
N LEU A 217 9.97 -4.58 11.33
CA LEU A 217 10.83 -4.06 12.40
C LEU A 217 10.10 -3.98 13.73
N ASP A 218 8.84 -3.52 13.71
CA ASP A 218 8.00 -3.45 14.91
C ASP A 218 7.77 -4.85 15.49
N ASN A 219 7.19 -5.76 14.68
CA ASN A 219 6.91 -7.13 15.12
C ASN A 219 8.16 -7.91 15.52
N TYR A 220 9.27 -7.73 14.80
CA TYR A 220 10.52 -8.44 15.05
C TYR A 220 11.11 -8.03 16.40
N THR A 221 11.06 -6.73 16.74
CA THR A 221 11.45 -6.22 18.05
C THR A 221 10.66 -6.90 19.17
N PHE A 222 9.33 -6.92 19.07
CA PHE A 222 8.49 -7.57 20.09
C PHE A 222 8.69 -9.07 20.15
N ASN A 223 8.79 -9.75 19.01
CA ASN A 223 9.03 -11.20 18.96
C ASN A 223 10.37 -11.59 19.61
N ILE A 224 11.41 -10.76 19.49
CA ILE A 224 12.68 -10.95 20.22
C ILE A 224 12.46 -10.81 21.72
N ILE A 225 11.75 -9.77 22.17
CA ILE A 225 11.46 -9.55 23.60
C ILE A 225 10.70 -10.76 24.16
N PHE A 226 9.63 -11.20 23.49
CA PHE A 226 8.87 -12.41 23.87
C PHE A 226 9.73 -13.69 23.89
N SER A 227 10.79 -13.77 23.07
CA SER A 227 11.65 -14.96 23.00
C SER A 227 12.70 -15.01 24.11
N ILE A 228 13.11 -13.86 24.65
CA ILE A 228 14.20 -13.76 25.63
C ILE A 228 13.67 -13.58 27.06
N SER A 229 12.56 -12.87 27.23
CA SER A 229 12.00 -12.54 28.54
C SER A 229 11.13 -13.66 29.09
N MET A 230 11.33 -14.02 30.36
CA MET A 230 10.37 -14.80 31.14
C MET A 230 9.32 -13.85 31.70
N LEU A 231 8.20 -13.70 30.98
CA LEU A 231 7.13 -12.77 31.34
C LEU A 231 6.08 -13.45 32.22
N THR A 232 5.59 -12.73 33.22
CA THR A 232 4.35 -13.09 33.91
C THR A 232 3.14 -12.90 32.97
N PRO A 233 1.97 -13.53 33.23
CA PRO A 233 0.79 -13.36 32.37
C PRO A 233 0.34 -11.90 32.20
N GLU A 234 0.50 -11.07 33.24
CA GLU A 234 0.14 -9.65 33.17
C GLU A 234 1.13 -8.84 32.32
N GLU A 235 2.43 -9.15 32.41
CA GLU A 235 3.48 -8.54 31.60
C GLU A 235 3.37 -8.95 30.13
N ASP A 236 3.04 -10.22 29.87
CA ASP A 236 2.78 -10.74 28.52
C ASP A 236 1.60 -10.01 27.86
N GLU A 237 0.51 -9.81 28.60
CA GLU A 237 -0.65 -9.05 28.14
C GLU A 237 -0.29 -7.59 27.85
N PHE A 238 0.40 -6.95 28.79
CA PHE A 238 0.80 -5.55 28.65
C PHE A 238 1.73 -5.35 27.44
N LEU A 239 2.71 -6.24 27.25
CA LEU A 239 3.63 -6.17 26.11
C LEU A 239 2.91 -6.46 24.79
N THR A 240 1.96 -7.39 24.78
CA THR A 240 1.12 -7.70 23.62
C THR A 240 0.28 -6.49 23.21
N LEU A 241 -0.33 -5.81 24.17
CA LEU A 241 -1.06 -4.57 23.92
C LEU A 241 -0.13 -3.50 23.38
N LEU A 242 1.06 -3.31 23.96
CA LEU A 242 2.02 -2.31 23.49
C LEU A 242 2.48 -2.57 22.04
N ASN A 243 2.69 -3.84 21.67
CA ASN A 243 2.98 -4.25 20.28
C ASN A 243 1.81 -3.91 19.33
N TYR A 244 0.57 -4.23 19.72
CA TYR A 244 -0.57 -3.88 18.88
C TYR A 244 -0.83 -2.38 18.81
N GLY A 245 -0.51 -1.64 19.86
CA GLY A 245 -0.54 -0.18 19.85
C GLY A 245 0.49 0.44 18.90
N SER A 246 1.75 -0.01 18.97
CA SER A 246 2.84 0.46 18.11
C SER A 246 2.54 0.29 16.61
N LEU A 247 1.80 -0.78 16.24
CA LEU A 247 1.34 -1.01 14.88
C LEU A 247 0.40 0.09 14.34
N ALA A 248 -0.40 0.74 15.19
CA ALA A 248 -1.27 1.83 14.76
C ALA A 248 -0.44 3.02 14.21
N TYR A 249 0.70 3.33 14.83
CA TYR A 249 1.63 4.35 14.33
C TYR A 249 2.32 3.91 13.04
N CYS A 250 2.67 2.62 12.92
CA CYS A 250 3.19 2.08 11.67
C CYS A 250 2.18 2.26 10.52
N TYR A 251 0.89 2.02 10.78
CA TYR A 251 -0.17 2.22 9.79
C TYR A 251 -0.41 3.70 9.46
N ALA A 252 -0.42 4.58 10.47
CA ALA A 252 -0.53 6.02 10.25
C ALA A 252 0.64 6.54 9.40
N GLY A 253 1.88 6.15 9.73
CA GLY A 253 3.07 6.49 8.96
C GLY A 253 2.99 5.97 7.51
N PHE A 254 2.51 4.74 7.33
CA PHE A 254 2.23 4.19 6.00
C PHE A 254 1.22 5.04 5.23
N PHE A 255 0.08 5.37 5.82
CA PHE A 255 -0.95 6.17 5.15
C PHE A 255 -0.43 7.56 4.77
N ILE A 256 0.29 8.22 5.66
CA ILE A 256 0.96 9.49 5.38
C ILE A 256 1.93 9.34 4.21
N PHE A 257 2.73 8.27 4.18
CA PHE A 257 3.65 8.01 3.09
C PHE A 257 2.94 7.80 1.74
N VAL A 258 1.84 7.04 1.71
CA VAL A 258 1.01 6.87 0.50
C VAL A 258 0.48 8.22 0.02
N LEU A 259 -0.08 9.03 0.91
CA LEU A 259 -0.62 10.33 0.56
C LEU A 259 0.47 11.28 0.05
N TYR A 260 1.65 11.27 0.68
CA TYR A 260 2.80 12.06 0.25
C TYR A 260 3.26 11.69 -1.17
N GLN A 261 3.42 10.39 -1.45
CA GLN A 261 3.83 9.89 -2.77
C GLN A 261 2.86 10.27 -3.89
N TYR A 262 1.58 10.47 -3.56
CA TYR A 262 0.54 10.73 -4.54
C TYR A 262 -0.11 12.12 -4.41
N LYS A 263 0.50 13.04 -3.67
CA LYS A 263 -0.04 14.39 -3.40
C LYS A 263 -0.51 15.12 -4.67
N GLU A 264 0.27 15.06 -5.75
CA GLU A 264 -0.01 15.76 -7.00
C GLU A 264 -1.24 15.19 -7.73
N LYS A 265 -1.40 13.87 -7.70
CA LYS A 265 -2.56 13.20 -8.31
C LYS A 265 -3.82 13.33 -7.47
N ILE A 266 -3.68 13.46 -6.14
CA ILE A 266 -4.79 13.72 -5.22
C ILE A 266 -5.28 15.17 -5.38
N SER A 267 -4.38 16.15 -5.54
CA SER A 267 -4.75 17.55 -5.77
C SER A 267 -5.51 17.81 -7.08
N LEU A 268 -5.35 16.93 -8.08
CA LEU A 268 -6.10 17.01 -9.34
C LEU A 268 -7.56 16.54 -9.19
N GLN A 269 -7.85 15.67 -8.21
CA GLN A 269 -9.21 15.17 -7.95
C GLN A 269 -9.96 15.99 -6.90
N PHE A 270 -9.22 16.75 -6.07
CA PHE A 270 -9.75 17.74 -5.16
C PHE A 270 -9.13 19.09 -5.53
N PRO A 271 -9.65 19.79 -6.57
CA PRO A 271 -9.15 21.10 -6.93
C PRO A 271 -9.50 22.08 -5.80
N ILE A 272 -8.64 22.15 -4.79
CA ILE A 272 -8.64 23.26 -3.84
C ILE A 272 -8.05 24.45 -4.61
N GLY A 273 -8.92 25.13 -5.35
CA GLY A 273 -8.78 26.53 -5.77
C GLY A 273 -7.40 26.99 -6.23
N ARG A 274 -6.72 26.23 -7.09
CA ARG A 274 -5.52 26.74 -7.78
C ARG A 274 -5.64 26.51 -9.28
N ASN A 275 -6.10 27.56 -9.96
CA ASN A 275 -5.94 27.75 -11.40
C ASN A 275 -4.44 27.74 -11.72
N LYS A 276 -3.89 26.57 -12.03
CA LYS A 276 -2.54 26.47 -12.58
C LYS A 276 -2.68 26.36 -14.09
N VAL A 277 -2.53 27.50 -14.76
CA VAL A 277 -2.27 27.58 -16.19
C VAL A 277 -0.98 26.79 -16.45
N VAL A 278 -1.11 25.63 -17.07
CA VAL A 278 0.04 24.81 -17.47
C VAL A 278 0.61 25.42 -18.75
N ASN A 279 1.60 26.31 -18.58
CA ASN A 279 2.48 26.66 -19.70
C ASN A 279 3.40 25.47 -19.95
N LEU A 280 3.14 24.72 -21.02
CA LEU A 280 4.14 23.84 -21.62
C LEU A 280 5.27 24.72 -22.17
N SER A 281 6.37 24.86 -21.43
CA SER A 281 7.63 25.30 -22.03
C SER A 281 8.29 24.08 -22.66
N ASN A 282 8.21 23.99 -23.99
CA ASN A 282 9.07 23.09 -24.77
C ASN A 282 10.52 23.57 -24.61
N ASN A 283 11.28 22.92 -23.73
CA ASN A 283 12.74 23.00 -23.77
C ASN A 283 13.25 21.88 -24.67
N ASP A 284 13.25 22.13 -25.98
CA ASP A 284 14.06 21.34 -26.90
C ASP A 284 15.50 21.83 -26.84
N VAL A 285 16.35 20.95 -26.33
CA VAL A 285 17.80 21.00 -26.45
C VAL A 285 18.14 20.69 -27.90
N SER A 286 18.55 21.70 -28.67
CA SER A 286 19.20 21.46 -29.96
C SER A 286 20.45 22.31 -30.13
N SER A 287 21.58 21.60 -30.14
CA SER A 287 22.66 21.73 -31.11
C SER A 287 23.21 23.14 -31.38
N LYS A 288 24.29 23.50 -30.67
CA LYS A 288 25.28 24.45 -31.20
C LYS A 288 26.10 23.72 -32.26
N ASN A 289 25.85 24.03 -33.53
CA ASN A 289 26.86 24.03 -34.58
C ASN A 289 26.38 24.85 -35.79
N ASN A 290 27.29 25.72 -36.23
CA ASN A 290 27.41 26.41 -37.52
C ASN A 290 26.57 27.66 -37.86
N ASP A 291 27.33 28.74 -38.04
CA ASP A 291 27.41 29.59 -39.24
C ASP A 291 26.14 30.19 -39.85
N ASN A 292 26.09 31.52 -39.75
CA ASN A 292 25.79 32.48 -40.80
C ASN A 292 25.16 31.92 -42.10
N SER A 293 23.84 32.04 -42.23
CA SER A 293 23.26 32.66 -43.43
C SER A 293 21.82 33.12 -43.18
N GLN A 294 21.51 34.27 -43.77
CA GLN A 294 20.26 35.01 -43.69
C GLN A 294 19.09 34.23 -44.32
N LYS A 295 17.89 34.29 -43.74
CA LYS A 295 16.69 34.99 -44.30
C LYS A 295 15.40 34.52 -43.61
N HIS A 296 14.54 35.51 -43.33
CA HIS A 296 13.10 35.46 -43.07
C HIS A 296 12.42 34.09 -43.13
N ASP A 297 11.90 33.62 -41.99
CA ASP A 297 10.79 32.67 -41.98
C ASP A 297 9.57 33.27 -41.27
N LYS A 298 8.55 33.53 -42.08
CA LYS A 298 7.17 33.73 -41.67
C LYS A 298 6.68 32.39 -41.10
N THR A 299 6.02 32.44 -39.96
CA THR A 299 5.20 31.36 -39.40
C THR A 299 4.31 30.74 -40.48
N GLN A 300 4.72 29.59 -41.03
CA GLN A 300 3.90 28.83 -41.94
C GLN A 300 2.77 28.17 -41.15
N VAL A 301 1.57 28.75 -41.25
CA VAL A 301 0.33 28.12 -40.80
C VAL A 301 0.09 26.90 -41.67
N ILE A 302 0.32 25.70 -41.12
CA ILE A 302 0.07 24.42 -41.79
C ILE A 302 -1.44 24.32 -42.03
N LYS A 303 -1.86 24.48 -43.28
CA LYS A 303 -3.25 24.34 -43.72
C LYS A 303 -3.50 22.92 -44.21
N MET A 304 -4.19 22.10 -43.43
CA MET A 304 -4.63 20.77 -43.87
C MET A 304 -5.78 20.87 -44.87
N LYS A 305 -5.69 20.12 -45.97
CA LYS A 305 -6.75 19.98 -46.97
C LYS A 305 -7.27 18.55 -46.95
N ASN A 306 -8.59 18.40 -47.03
CA ASN A 306 -9.28 17.10 -47.20
C ASN A 306 -9.03 16.53 -48.62
N ALA A 307 -9.30 15.24 -48.86
CA ALA A 307 -9.29 14.58 -50.17
C ALA A 307 -10.00 15.35 -51.31
N ASN A 308 -10.99 16.18 -50.98
CA ASN A 308 -11.73 17.07 -51.89
C ASN A 308 -11.11 18.48 -52.01
N ASN A 309 -9.85 18.65 -51.60
CA ASN A 309 -9.07 19.89 -51.64
C ASN A 309 -9.64 21.10 -50.87
N LYS A 310 -10.65 20.88 -50.02
CA LYS A 310 -11.22 21.91 -49.13
C LYS A 310 -10.36 22.07 -47.87
N LEU A 311 -10.13 23.33 -47.49
CA LEU A 311 -9.42 23.70 -46.26
C LEU A 311 -10.22 23.27 -45.04
N VAL A 312 -9.60 22.50 -44.15
CA VAL A 312 -10.21 22.12 -42.86
C VAL A 312 -9.89 23.22 -41.85
N PRO A 313 -10.88 23.95 -41.31
CA PRO A 313 -10.63 24.93 -40.26
C PRO A 313 -10.08 24.20 -39.02
N MET A 314 -9.03 24.74 -38.40
CA MET A 314 -8.32 24.11 -37.27
C MET A 314 -8.81 24.62 -35.90
N ASP A 315 -9.86 25.46 -35.86
CA ASP A 315 -10.41 26.05 -34.64
C ASP A 315 -11.36 25.09 -33.89
N TYR A 316 -11.04 23.81 -33.87
CA TYR A 316 -11.90 22.78 -33.30
C TYR A 316 -11.46 22.39 -31.89
N ASP A 317 -12.44 22.25 -31.00
CA ASP A 317 -12.22 21.65 -29.69
C ASP A 317 -11.66 20.23 -29.83
N GLN A 318 -10.94 19.77 -28.82
CA GLN A 318 -10.26 18.47 -28.84
C GLN A 318 -11.22 17.30 -29.17
N LYS A 319 -12.52 17.47 -28.86
CA LYS A 319 -13.58 16.49 -29.12
C LYS A 319 -13.87 16.34 -30.62
N SER A 320 -13.83 17.44 -31.36
CA SER A 320 -14.05 17.47 -32.80
C SER A 320 -12.87 16.88 -33.59
N TYR A 321 -11.63 17.04 -33.09
CA TYR A 321 -10.44 16.41 -33.67
C TYR A 321 -10.52 14.87 -33.66
N PHE A 322 -10.95 14.29 -32.53
CA PHE A 322 -11.11 12.83 -32.43
C PHE A 322 -12.25 12.29 -33.30
N ASN A 323 -13.31 13.09 -33.52
CA ASN A 323 -14.42 12.70 -34.39
C ASN A 323 -14.01 12.64 -35.87
N VAL A 324 -13.15 13.57 -36.32
CA VAL A 324 -12.59 13.53 -37.68
C VAL A 324 -11.62 12.37 -37.85
N TYR A 325 -10.78 12.10 -36.84
CA TYR A 325 -9.85 10.96 -36.87
C TYR A 325 -10.59 9.62 -36.93
N ALA A 326 -11.66 9.46 -36.15
CA ALA A 326 -12.49 8.25 -36.13
C ALA A 326 -13.23 7.99 -37.45
N ASN A 327 -13.57 9.04 -38.21
CA ASN A 327 -14.25 8.92 -39.50
C ASN A 327 -13.30 8.85 -40.70
N SER A 328 -11.98 8.88 -40.46
CA SER A 328 -10.93 8.83 -41.50
C SER A 328 -10.28 7.46 -41.67
N TRP A 329 -10.69 6.49 -40.86
CA TRP A 329 -10.48 5.05 -41.02
C TRP A 329 -11.80 4.41 -41.43
#